data_AF-A0A536RJL1-F1
#
_entry.id   AF-A0A536RJL1-F1
#
_cell.length_a   1.000
_cell.length_b   1.000
_cell.length_c   1.000
_cell.angle_alpha   90.00
_cell.angle_beta   90.00
_cell.angle_gamma   90.00
#
_symmetry.space_group_name_H-M   'P 1'
#
loop_
_entity.id
_entity.type
_entity.pdbx_description
1 polymer ?
#
loop_
_entity_poly.entity_id
_entity_poly.type
_entity_poly.pdbx_seq_one_letter_code
_entity_poly.pdbx_strand_id
1 'polypeptide(L)'
;MRRAQSLEQVASGLDGWEADLALVDGVLVQRGRTEVLPMPTIVLSGNPRDGRRLSGLFAHGQGWLRKDATPDELRLAIDRALVSADRRWSVVVVVAVLVLAVIVVAIAAYLLRV
;
A
#
# COMPACT_ATOMS: atom_id res chain seq x y z
N MET A 1 15.51 6.15 6.32
CA MET A 1 15.31 4.70 6.17
C MET A 1 15.56 4.02 7.50
N ARG A 2 14.67 3.13 7.93
CA ARG A 2 14.84 2.30 9.14
C ARG A 2 14.80 0.84 8.74
N ARG A 3 15.61 0.00 9.39
CA ARG A 3 15.67 -1.43 9.14
C ARG A 3 14.97 -2.17 10.27
N ALA A 4 14.01 -3.00 9.94
CA ALA A 4 13.44 -3.99 10.83
C ALA A 4 14.05 -5.37 10.52
N GLN A 5 14.22 -6.22 11.54
CA GLN A 5 14.75 -7.57 11.34
C GLN A 5 13.65 -8.63 11.19
N SER A 6 12.42 -8.32 11.59
CA SER A 6 11.26 -9.20 11.41
C SER A 6 10.00 -8.39 11.09
N LEU A 7 9.03 -9.04 10.45
CA LEU A 7 7.70 -8.47 10.19
C LEU A 7 6.92 -8.24 11.50
N GLU A 8 7.10 -9.14 12.47
CA GLU A 8 6.50 -9.04 13.81
C GLU A 8 6.92 -7.76 14.52
N GLN A 9 8.19 -7.35 14.38
CA GLN A 9 8.71 -6.12 14.96
C GLN A 9 8.08 -4.87 14.34
N VAL A 10 7.75 -4.91 13.04
CA VAL A 10 7.04 -3.82 12.36
C VAL A 10 5.57 -3.79 12.78
N ALA A 11 4.93 -4.96 12.87
CA ALA A 11 3.54 -5.11 13.28
C ALA A 11 3.31 -4.70 14.75
N SER A 12 4.29 -4.93 15.64
CA SER A 12 4.25 -4.47 17.03
C SER A 12 4.40 -2.95 17.18
N GLY A 13 4.55 -2.20 16.08
CA GLY A 13 4.70 -0.75 16.08
C GLY A 13 6.11 -0.36 16.51
N LEU A 14 7.01 -0.19 15.54
CA LEU A 14 8.31 0.43 15.78
C LEU A 14 8.13 1.90 16.18
N ASP A 15 8.13 2.19 17.49
CA ASP A 15 8.25 3.54 18.10
C ASP A 15 7.44 4.66 17.41
N GLY A 16 6.20 4.40 16.99
CA GLY A 16 5.33 5.42 16.37
C GLY A 16 5.83 5.97 15.02
N TRP A 17 6.78 5.31 14.36
CA TRP A 17 7.24 5.70 13.04
C TRP A 17 6.38 5.04 11.95
N GLU A 18 5.54 5.83 11.29
CA GLU A 18 4.82 5.40 10.09
C GLU A 18 5.73 5.54 8.86
N ALA A 19 5.93 4.44 8.14
CA ALA A 19 6.72 4.45 6.91
C ALA A 19 5.81 4.66 5.70
N ASP A 20 6.23 5.50 4.76
CA ASP A 20 5.49 5.74 3.50
C ASP A 20 5.53 4.54 2.54
N LEU A 21 6.55 3.68 2.70
CA LEU A 21 6.77 2.49 1.87
C LEU A 21 7.61 1.46 2.64
N ALA A 22 7.21 0.19 2.57
CA ALA A 22 7.97 -0.93 3.09
C ALA A 22 8.67 -1.72 1.96
N LEU A 23 9.96 -1.97 2.14
CA LEU A 23 10.73 -2.88 1.30
C LEU A 23 10.98 -4.17 2.09
N VAL A 24 10.35 -5.27 1.67
CA VAL A 24 10.35 -6.53 2.42
C VAL A 24 11.14 -7.59 1.69
N ASP A 25 12.13 -8.19 2.34
CA ASP A 25 12.79 -9.36 1.80
C ASP A 25 11.83 -10.55 1.81
N GLY A 26 11.61 -11.17 0.64
CA GLY A 26 10.76 -12.34 0.48
C GLY A 26 11.14 -13.54 1.36
N VAL A 27 12.37 -13.59 1.89
CA VAL A 27 12.81 -14.61 2.86
C VAL A 27 12.13 -14.44 4.22
N LEU A 28 11.77 -13.21 4.58
CA LEU A 28 11.11 -12.90 5.86
C LEU A 28 9.62 -13.21 5.85
N VAL A 29 9.04 -13.44 4.67
CA VAL A 29 7.60 -13.68 4.52
C VAL A 29 7.30 -15.15 4.81
N GLN A 30 6.58 -15.40 5.91
CA GLN A 30 6.13 -16.74 6.25
C GLN A 30 5.11 -17.22 5.22
N ARG A 31 5.39 -18.36 4.58
CA ARG A 31 4.49 -18.95 3.57
C ARG A 31 3.14 -19.28 4.20
N GLY A 32 2.07 -18.67 3.69
CA GLY A 32 0.69 -19.00 4.08
C GLY A 32 0.05 -18.09 5.12
N ARG A 33 0.75 -17.04 5.58
CA ARG A 33 0.12 -15.93 6.31
C ARG A 33 0.00 -14.70 5.42
N THR A 34 -1.19 -14.11 5.43
CA THR A 34 -1.42 -12.77 4.88
C THR A 34 -0.83 -11.78 5.87
N GLU A 35 0.20 -11.05 5.46
CA GLU A 35 0.86 -10.05 6.29
C GLU A 35 0.20 -8.70 6.05
N VAL A 36 -0.29 -8.09 7.14
CA VAL A 36 -0.98 -6.80 7.09
C VAL A 36 -0.02 -5.72 7.55
N LEU A 37 0.69 -5.16 6.57
CA LEU A 37 1.42 -3.91 6.75
C LEU A 37 0.49 -2.76 6.35
N PRO A 38 0.33 -1.71 7.19
CA PRO A 38 -0.56 -0.58 6.91
C PRO A 38 -0.07 0.29 5.75
N MET A 39 1.21 0.16 5.39
CA MET A 39 1.87 0.92 4.34
C MET A 39 2.02 0.13 3.03
N PRO A 40 2.16 0.82 1.88
CA PRO A 40 2.50 0.19 0.60
C PRO A 40 3.74 -0.69 0.73
N THR A 41 3.73 -1.89 0.13
CA THR A 41 4.82 -2.86 0.30
C THR A 41 5.36 -3.36 -1.04
N ILE A 42 6.68 -3.31 -1.23
CA ILE A 42 7.39 -3.94 -2.36
C ILE A 42 8.19 -5.12 -1.84
N VAL A 43 8.02 -6.29 -2.48
CA VAL A 43 8.73 -7.51 -2.09
C VAL A 43 10.01 -7.68 -2.90
N LEU A 44 11.15 -7.83 -2.22
CA LEU A 44 12.42 -8.21 -2.84
C LEU A 44 12.50 -9.72 -2.97
N SER A 45 12.64 -10.22 -4.20
CA SER A 45 12.77 -11.65 -4.47
C SER A 45 13.89 -11.95 -5.46
N GLY A 46 14.57 -13.07 -5.30
CA GLY A 46 15.53 -13.56 -6.30
C GLY A 46 14.85 -14.17 -7.54
N ASN A 47 13.56 -14.54 -7.43
CA ASN A 47 12.84 -15.23 -8.49
C ASN A 47 11.49 -14.52 -8.80
N PRO A 48 11.16 -14.28 -10.08
CA PRO A 48 9.88 -13.69 -10.49
C PRO A 48 8.63 -14.49 -10.06
N ARG A 49 8.72 -15.82 -9.97
CA ARG A 49 7.59 -16.65 -9.52
C ARG A 49 7.28 -16.41 -8.06
N ASP A 50 8.31 -16.44 -7.22
CA ASP A 50 8.17 -16.21 -5.78
C ASP A 50 7.82 -14.75 -5.50
N GLY A 51 8.41 -13.80 -6.22
CA GLY A 51 8.13 -12.37 -6.07
C GLY A 51 6.65 -12.05 -6.26
N ARG A 52 6.03 -12.52 -7.35
CA ARG A 52 4.60 -12.31 -7.61
C ARG A 52 3.71 -12.98 -6.57
N ARG A 53 4.07 -14.19 -6.13
CA ARG A 53 3.29 -14.92 -5.14
C ARG A 53 3.34 -14.22 -3.79
N LEU A 54 4.52 -13.77 -3.37
CA LEU A 54 4.73 -13.10 -2.08
C LEU A 54 4.15 -11.69 -2.08
N SER A 55 4.25 -10.94 -3.18
CA SER A 55 3.62 -9.61 -3.26
C SER A 55 2.10 -9.69 -3.08
N GLY A 56 1.48 -10.77 -3.55
CA GLY A 56 0.04 -11.02 -3.37
C GLY A 56 -0.38 -11.40 -1.95
N LEU A 57 0.57 -11.70 -1.04
CA LEU A 57 0.27 -12.00 0.37
C LEU A 57 0.12 -10.73 1.21
N PHE A 58 0.49 -9.55 0.68
CA PHE A 58 0.36 -8.28 1.37
C PHE A 58 -0.92 -7.57 0.91
N ALA A 59 -1.72 -7.11 1.88
CA ALA A 59 -2.94 -6.34 1.60
C ALA A 59 -2.67 -5.05 0.78
N HIS A 60 -1.48 -4.48 0.95
CA HIS A 60 -1.01 -3.28 0.24
C HIS A 60 0.20 -3.56 -0.67
N GLY A 61 0.32 -4.79 -1.19
CA GLY A 61 1.40 -5.18 -2.08
C GLY A 61 1.39 -4.40 -3.40
N GLN A 62 2.43 -3.62 -3.66
CA GLN A 62 2.62 -2.83 -4.89
C GLN A 62 3.49 -3.54 -5.94
N GLY A 63 3.81 -4.82 -5.70
CA GLY A 63 4.55 -5.67 -6.62
C GLY A 63 5.83 -6.24 -6.01
N TRP A 64 6.74 -6.64 -6.88
CA TRP A 64 8.01 -7.27 -6.51
C TRP A 64 9.17 -6.68 -7.31
N LEU A 65 10.36 -6.74 -6.74
CA LEU A 65 11.60 -6.30 -7.36
C LEU A 65 12.66 -7.39 -7.20
N ARG A 66 13.54 -7.52 -8.20
CA ARG A 66 14.65 -8.46 -8.15
C ARG A 66 15.73 -7.94 -7.19
N LYS A 67 16.41 -8.82 -6.45
CA LYS A 67 17.43 -8.42 -5.46
C LYS A 67 18.66 -7.75 -6.10
N ASP A 68 18.91 -8.06 -7.36
CA ASP A 68 19.96 -7.51 -8.23
C ASP A 68 19.41 -6.43 -9.18
N ALA A 69 18.22 -5.89 -8.90
CA ALA A 69 17.69 -4.78 -9.69
C ALA A 69 18.64 -3.57 -9.62
N THR A 70 18.74 -2.87 -10.74
CA THR A 70 19.53 -1.65 -10.83
C THR A 70 18.93 -0.55 -9.96
N PRO A 71 19.74 0.44 -9.52
CA PRO A 71 19.24 1.57 -8.74
C PRO A 71 18.09 2.33 -9.42
N ASP A 72 18.08 2.39 -10.75
CA ASP A 72 17.04 3.09 -11.51
C ASP A 72 15.72 2.31 -11.53
N GLU A 73 15.78 0.98 -11.64
CA GLU A 73 14.60 0.12 -11.50
C GLU A 73 14.00 0.21 -10.10
N LEU A 74 14.84 0.29 -9.06
CA LEU A 74 14.38 0.50 -7.68
C LEU A 74 13.66 1.84 -7.52
N ARG A 75 14.23 2.94 -8.06
CA ARG A 75 13.59 4.26 -8.03
C ARG A 75 12.22 4.25 -8.72
N LEU A 76 12.15 3.69 -9.93
CA LEU A 76 10.90 3.58 -10.68
C LEU A 76 9.84 2.74 -9.94
N ALA A 77 10.26 1.69 -9.23
CA ALA A 77 9.36 0.86 -8.43
C ALA A 77 8.83 1.63 -7.20
N ILE A 78 9.70 2.39 -6.53
CA ILE A 78 9.33 3.24 -5.38
C ILE A 78 8.35 4.33 -5.82
N ASP A 79 8.69 5.09 -6.87
CA ASP A 79 7.83 6.18 -7.36
C ASP A 79 6.44 5.67 -7.74
N ARG A 80 6.37 4.51 -8.42
CA ARG A 80 5.09 3.89 -8.77
C ARG A 80 4.29 3.45 -7.54
N ALA A 81 4.95 2.89 -6.54
CA ALA A 81 4.31 2.44 -5.32
C ALA A 81 3.73 3.61 -4.50
N LEU A 82 4.46 4.72 -4.43
CA LEU A 82 4.01 5.94 -3.73
C LEU A 82 2.84 6.62 -4.47
N VAL A 83 2.92 6.79 -5.79
CA VAL A 83 1.82 7.37 -6.59
C VAL A 83 0.53 6.54 -6.50
N SER A 84 0.66 5.21 -6.41
CA SER A 84 -0.49 4.32 -6.28
C SER A 84 -1.19 4.45 -4.93
N ALA A 85 -0.43 4.75 -3.87
CA ALA A 85 -0.98 5.03 -2.54
C ALA A 85 -1.79 6.34 -2.54
N ASP A 86 -1.23 7.41 -3.11
CA ASP A 86 -1.90 8.72 -3.21
C ASP A 86 -3.18 8.67 -4.04
N ARG A 87 -3.17 7.91 -5.14
CA ARG A 87 -4.36 7.77 -5.99
C ARG A 87 -5.51 7.08 -5.25
N ARG A 88 -5.22 6.11 -4.38
CA ARG A 88 -6.27 5.43 -3.59
C ARG A 88 -6.95 6.40 -2.62
N TRP A 89 -6.18 7.27 -1.96
CA TRP A 89 -6.73 8.34 -1.12
C TRP A 89 -7.58 9.33 -1.92
N SER A 90 -7.10 9.72 -3.10
CA SER A 90 -7.83 10.62 -3.99
C SER A 90 -9.20 10.05 -4.42
N VAL A 91 -9.29 8.75 -4.74
CA VAL A 91 -10.57 8.12 -5.10
C VAL A 91 -11.55 8.14 -3.92
N VAL A 92 -11.09 7.86 -2.70
CA VAL A 92 -11.95 7.89 -1.49
C VAL A 92 -12.46 9.31 -1.25
N VAL A 93 -11.61 10.33 -1.37
CA VAL A 93 -12.01 11.74 -1.22
C VAL A 93 -13.01 12.15 -2.28
N VAL A 94 -12.79 11.79 -3.54
CA VAL A 94 -13.72 12.11 -4.65
C VAL A 94 -15.08 11.46 -4.43
N VAL A 95 -15.12 10.19 -4.02
CA VAL A 95 -16.38 9.50 -3.71
C VAL A 95 -17.09 10.15 -2.52
N ALA A 96 -16.36 10.50 -1.45
CA ALA A 96 -16.93 11.19 -0.30
C ALA A 96 -17.56 12.54 -0.67
N VAL A 97 -16.87 13.34 -1.50
CA VAL A 97 -17.37 14.62 -2.01
C VAL A 97 -18.62 14.41 -2.89
N LEU A 98 -18.62 13.39 -3.75
CA LEU A 98 -19.76 13.07 -4.60
C LEU A 98 -20.99 12.68 -3.77
N VAL A 99 -20.81 11.82 -2.76
CA VAL A 99 -21.88 11.41 -1.84
C VAL A 99 -22.42 12.63 -1.08
N LEU A 100 -21.54 13.49 -0.58
CA LEU A 100 -21.94 14.71 0.12
C LEU A 100 -22.77 15.63 -0.81
N ALA A 101 -22.35 15.79 -2.06
CA ALA A 101 -23.09 16.59 -3.05
C ALA A 101 -24.49 16.02 -3.31
N VAL A 102 -24.62 14.69 -3.44
CA VAL A 102 -25.93 14.03 -3.62
C VAL A 102 -26.85 14.28 -2.41
N ILE A 103 -26.32 14.20 -1.19
CA ILE A 103 -27.09 14.47 0.04
C ILE A 103 -27.59 15.91 0.04
N VAL A 104 -26.72 16.89 -0.26
CA VAL A 104 -27.08 18.31 -0.29
C VAL A 104 -28.18 18.58 -1.33
N VAL A 105 -28.04 18.00 -2.53
CA VAL A 105 -29.05 18.14 -3.60
C VAL A 105 -30.38 17.53 -3.17
N ALA A 106 -30.37 16.35 -2.54
CA ALA A 106 -31.58 15.70 -2.05
C ALA A 106 -32.29 16.55 -0.98
N ILE A 107 -31.54 17.14 -0.05
CA ILE A 107 -32.10 18.04 0.98
C ILE A 107 -32.69 19.29 0.34
N ALA A 108 -31.98 19.94 -0.59
CA ALA A 108 -32.47 21.12 -1.27
C ALA A 108 -33.76 20.82 -2.06
N ALA A 109 -33.79 19.70 -2.78
CA ALA A 109 -34.97 19.26 -3.52
C ALA A 109 -36.16 18.92 -2.60
N TYR A 110 -35.89 18.35 -1.43
CA TYR A 110 -36.92 18.09 -0.41
C TYR A 110 -37.50 19.40 0.13
N LEU A 111 -36.64 20.36 0.48
CA LEU A 111 -37.07 21.68 0.97
C LEU A 111 -37.83 22.51 -0.08
N LEU A 112 -37.54 22.32 -1.37
CA LEU A 112 -38.26 22.96 -2.46
C LEU A 112 -39.62 22.30 -2.75
N ARG A 113 -39.81 21.05 -2.33
CA ARG A 113 -41.07 20.31 -2.51
C ARG A 113 -42.03 20.44 -1.32
N VAL A 114 -41.51 20.82 -0.15
CA VAL A 114 -42.27 21.15 1.07
C VAL A 114 -42.70 22.60 1.01
#